data_AF-A0A023BYQ5-F1
#
_entry.id   AF-A0A023BYQ5-F1
#
_cell.length_a   1.000
_cell.length_b   1.000
_cell.length_c   1.000
_cell.angle_alpha   90.00
_cell.angle_beta   90.00
_cell.angle_gamma   90.00
#
_symmetry.space_group_name_H-M   'P 1'
#
loop_
_entity.id
_entity.type
_entity.pdbx_description
1 polymer ?
#
loop_
_entity_poly.entity_id
_entity_poly.type
_entity_poly.pdbx_seq_one_letter_code
_entity_poly.pdbx_strand_id
1 'polypeptide(L)'
;MNRSKFLFNILIICIATSILIACGSDDEDNVTPVPPLEGFLGEIDWVKTFGGSNEDNALSVVETTDGGYVIAGYTQSIDGDITDKTAPDSDYWLLKITKEGEILWSKTYGGSGDERGEKIIQTTDGGYAMVGYSRSADEDVTANAGLQDYWIVKTDASGGIQWEKSFGFPGIDRAFSVVQTRDGGYFITGFLDVTASGGEGNDNKSGFSKHGVGEFWGIKLNASGEKEWRRFFGGTNNDRSYDVVQTQDDGFIMIGSSESVDFDITNSKGSYDFWAVKINKEGTKLWEKSFGGSEIDVGYAIAATGDGKFLIVGDSRSVDGDISSANGNADLWLIQIDGNGNLLWEKSLGGTAFDTGRAIAKMQNGGFVITGNSRSNDIDVGQNKGQSDVWSMIITINGEVQWKLASGGSQAEFGEGCIETSDKKVIVVGNSESSDFDIPANKGSKDVLVIKYK
;
A
#
# COMPACT_ATOMS: atom_id res chain seq x y z
N MET A 1 -49.71 -47.70 73.04
CA MET A 1 -49.66 -48.86 72.12
C MET A 1 -49.20 -48.30 70.78
N ASN A 2 -48.06 -48.59 70.14
CA ASN A 2 -47.01 -49.62 70.17
C ASN A 2 -45.64 -48.90 70.04
N ARG A 3 -44.56 -49.24 70.79
CA ARG A 3 -43.45 -50.17 70.46
C ARG A 3 -42.93 -50.04 69.01
N SER A 4 -41.65 -50.01 68.63
CA SER A 4 -40.32 -50.06 69.27
C SER A 4 -39.25 -50.15 68.15
N LYS A 5 -37.98 -49.77 68.42
CA LYS A 5 -36.71 -50.20 67.74
C LYS A 5 -36.43 -49.54 66.36
N PHE A 6 -35.21 -49.20 65.90
CA PHE A 6 -33.81 -49.51 66.28
C PHE A 6 -32.85 -48.47 65.61
N LEU A 7 -31.58 -48.42 66.03
CA LEU A 7 -30.50 -47.50 65.58
C LEU A 7 -30.05 -47.72 64.12
N PHE A 8 -29.53 -46.68 63.42
CA PHE A 8 -28.10 -46.43 63.10
C PHE A 8 -27.91 -45.30 62.04
N ASN A 9 -26.89 -44.47 62.25
CA ASN A 9 -26.21 -43.44 61.44
C ASN A 9 -26.60 -43.21 59.96
N ILE A 10 -26.75 -41.94 59.54
CA ILE A 10 -25.71 -41.15 58.84
C ILE A 10 -26.20 -39.71 58.64
N LEU A 11 -25.27 -38.81 58.90
CA LEU A 11 -25.29 -37.34 58.88
C LEU A 11 -25.62 -36.78 57.49
N ILE A 12 -26.42 -35.70 57.41
CA ILE A 12 -26.14 -34.47 56.63
C ILE A 12 -26.98 -33.34 57.22
N ILE A 13 -26.28 -32.28 57.61
CA ILE A 13 -26.75 -31.13 58.40
C ILE A 13 -27.47 -30.12 57.51
N CYS A 14 -28.59 -29.61 58.03
CA CYS A 14 -29.40 -28.55 57.45
C CYS A 14 -28.68 -27.19 57.41
N ILE A 15 -28.95 -26.48 56.32
CA ILE A 15 -28.60 -25.09 56.02
C ILE A 15 -29.34 -24.13 56.97
N ALA A 16 -28.62 -23.14 57.51
CA ALA A 16 -29.17 -21.82 57.83
C ALA A 16 -28.08 -20.72 57.79
N THR A 17 -28.25 -19.83 56.82
CA THR A 17 -27.86 -18.40 56.70
C THR A 17 -27.47 -17.70 58.00
N SER A 18 -26.51 -16.78 58.07
CA SER A 18 -26.14 -15.69 57.14
C SER A 18 -24.88 -14.96 57.66
N ILE A 19 -23.96 -14.52 56.79
CA ILE A 19 -23.05 -13.35 56.99
C ILE A 19 -22.57 -12.88 55.60
N LEU A 20 -22.57 -11.56 55.41
CA LEU A 20 -22.13 -10.80 54.24
C LEU A 20 -20.71 -11.18 53.78
N ILE A 21 -20.54 -11.43 52.49
CA ILE A 21 -19.24 -11.42 51.81
C ILE A 21 -19.24 -10.23 50.85
N ALA A 22 -18.43 -9.23 51.19
CA ALA A 22 -17.86 -8.32 50.22
C ALA A 22 -16.67 -9.06 49.59
N CYS A 23 -16.80 -9.48 48.33
CA CYS A 23 -15.65 -9.88 47.52
C CYS A 23 -15.10 -8.61 46.87
N GLY A 24 -13.94 -8.17 47.34
CA GLY A 24 -13.03 -7.37 46.55
C GLY A 24 -11.96 -8.31 45.98
N SER A 25 -11.81 -8.30 44.67
CA SER A 25 -10.57 -8.63 43.97
C SER A 25 -10.66 -8.00 42.59
N ASP A 26 -10.33 -6.71 42.55
CA ASP A 26 -9.92 -6.04 41.31
C ASP A 26 -8.51 -6.55 41.00
N ASP A 27 -8.40 -7.67 40.29
CA ASP A 27 -7.21 -7.97 39.51
C ASP A 27 -7.40 -7.31 38.15
N GLU A 28 -7.14 -6.00 38.08
CA GLU A 28 -6.75 -5.41 36.80
C GLU A 28 -5.36 -5.97 36.48
N ASP A 29 -5.37 -7.07 35.73
CA ASP A 29 -4.18 -7.61 35.09
C ASP A 29 -3.52 -6.48 34.31
N ASN A 30 -2.37 -6.04 34.82
CA ASN A 30 -1.46 -5.14 34.15
C ASN A 30 -0.78 -5.97 33.03
N VAL A 31 -1.54 -6.28 31.98
CA VAL A 31 -1.04 -6.99 30.81
C VAL A 31 -0.09 -6.04 30.11
N THR A 32 1.22 -6.25 30.29
CA THR A 32 2.22 -5.63 29.43
C THR A 32 1.88 -6.00 27.99
N PRO A 33 1.69 -5.03 27.08
CA PRO A 33 1.37 -5.33 25.69
C PRO A 33 2.40 -6.32 25.15
N VAL A 34 1.93 -7.45 24.61
CA VAL A 34 2.82 -8.35 23.89
C VAL A 34 3.36 -7.56 22.70
N PRO A 35 4.68 -7.38 22.56
CA PRO A 35 5.22 -6.59 21.48
C PRO A 35 4.79 -7.23 20.14
N PRO A 36 4.47 -6.41 19.13
CA PRO A 36 3.95 -6.90 17.85
C PRO A 36 4.90 -7.93 17.20
N LEU A 37 6.19 -7.76 17.42
CA LEU A 37 7.25 -8.69 17.06
C LEU A 37 8.16 -8.92 18.26
N GLU A 38 8.67 -10.14 18.40
CA GLU A 38 9.68 -10.44 19.40
C GLU A 38 10.94 -9.57 19.19
N GLY A 39 11.27 -8.74 20.17
CA GLY A 39 12.41 -7.82 20.10
C GLY A 39 12.15 -6.51 19.35
N PHE A 40 10.89 -6.22 18.98
CA PHE A 40 10.49 -4.91 18.47
C PHE A 40 10.10 -3.99 19.62
N LEU A 41 10.81 -2.88 19.75
CA LEU A 41 10.69 -1.91 20.84
C LEU A 41 9.64 -0.83 20.55
N GLY A 42 9.28 -0.63 19.28
CA GLY A 42 8.31 0.37 18.86
C GLY A 42 8.88 1.79 18.83
N GLU A 43 10.19 1.93 18.71
CA GLU A 43 10.90 3.21 18.65
C GLU A 43 11.65 3.39 17.32
N ILE A 44 12.00 4.62 16.99
CA ILE A 44 12.86 4.94 15.85
C ILE A 44 14.27 4.39 16.12
N ASP A 45 14.79 3.62 15.17
CA ASP A 45 16.20 3.23 15.15
C ASP A 45 17.05 4.33 14.52
N TRP A 46 16.68 4.74 13.30
CA TRP A 46 17.27 5.86 12.60
C TRP A 46 16.30 6.47 11.58
N VAL A 47 16.55 7.74 11.26
CA VAL A 47 15.91 8.48 10.16
C VAL A 47 17.01 8.98 9.23
N LYS A 48 16.81 8.82 7.93
CA LYS A 48 17.72 9.32 6.89
C LYS A 48 16.93 10.04 5.82
N THR A 49 17.54 11.08 5.26
CA THR A 49 17.04 11.77 4.08
C THR A 49 18.06 11.68 2.94
N PHE A 50 17.55 11.55 1.72
CA PHE A 50 18.36 11.43 0.51
C PHE A 50 17.80 12.31 -0.60
N GLY A 51 18.68 12.89 -1.41
CA GLY A 51 18.29 13.80 -2.48
C GLY A 51 19.36 14.83 -2.82
N GLY A 52 18.92 15.86 -3.51
CA GLY A 52 19.70 17.02 -3.94
C GLY A 52 18.95 18.32 -3.72
N SER A 53 19.18 19.29 -4.59
CA SER A 53 18.63 20.64 -4.44
C SER A 53 17.17 20.81 -4.88
N ASN A 54 16.58 19.83 -5.58
CA ASN A 54 15.21 19.88 -6.12
C ASN A 54 14.29 18.87 -5.41
N GLU A 55 13.22 18.42 -6.08
CA GLU A 55 12.30 17.42 -5.52
C GLU A 55 12.81 15.99 -5.77
N ASP A 56 12.86 15.22 -4.70
CA ASP A 56 13.23 13.82 -4.67
C ASP A 56 12.14 13.03 -3.95
N ASN A 57 11.64 11.95 -4.57
CA ASN A 57 10.50 11.19 -4.07
C ASN A 57 10.82 9.70 -3.98
N ALA A 58 10.39 9.04 -2.90
CA ALA A 58 10.45 7.59 -2.72
C ALA A 58 9.05 7.04 -2.54
N LEU A 59 8.68 6.10 -3.38
CA LEU A 59 7.34 5.51 -3.43
C LEU A 59 7.33 4.03 -3.04
N SER A 60 8.46 3.33 -3.16
CA SER A 60 8.51 1.90 -2.89
C SER A 60 9.89 1.42 -2.42
N VAL A 61 9.92 0.35 -1.64
CA VAL A 61 11.14 -0.22 -1.05
C VAL A 61 11.09 -1.74 -1.04
N VAL A 62 12.26 -2.37 -1.24
CA VAL A 62 12.48 -3.80 -1.05
C VAL A 62 13.75 -4.06 -0.24
N GLU A 63 13.73 -5.09 0.60
CA GLU A 63 14.93 -5.60 1.25
C GLU A 63 15.74 -6.43 0.24
N THR A 64 17.05 -6.24 0.23
CA THR A 64 17.97 -6.99 -0.63
C THR A 64 18.52 -8.22 0.08
N THR A 65 18.99 -9.21 -0.67
CA THR A 65 19.50 -10.48 -0.12
C THR A 65 20.75 -10.32 0.76
N ASP A 66 21.46 -9.21 0.65
CA ASP A 66 22.58 -8.80 1.51
C ASP A 66 22.13 -8.02 2.77
N GLY A 67 20.82 -7.89 3.00
CA GLY A 67 20.21 -7.22 4.15
C GLY A 67 20.13 -5.69 4.03
N GLY A 68 20.54 -5.12 2.89
CA GLY A 68 20.32 -3.71 2.56
C GLY A 68 18.91 -3.43 2.04
N TYR A 69 18.72 -2.22 1.51
CA TYR A 69 17.43 -1.78 0.97
C TYR A 69 17.63 -1.16 -0.41
N VAL A 70 16.68 -1.39 -1.31
CA VAL A 70 16.57 -0.69 -2.58
C VAL A 70 15.27 0.10 -2.58
N ILE A 71 15.38 1.39 -2.84
CA ILE A 71 14.31 2.37 -2.77
C ILE A 71 14.11 2.92 -4.17
N ALA A 72 12.85 2.95 -4.62
CA ALA A 72 12.48 3.46 -5.92
C ALA A 72 11.51 4.64 -5.80
N GLY A 73 11.64 5.58 -6.71
CA GLY A 73 10.73 6.69 -6.92
C GLY A 73 11.22 7.55 -8.09
N TYR A 74 11.32 8.86 -7.90
CA TYR A 74 11.82 9.76 -8.95
C TYR A 74 12.53 10.99 -8.39
N THR A 75 13.40 11.58 -9.21
CA THR A 75 14.24 12.74 -8.84
C THR A 75 14.20 13.81 -9.92
N GLN A 76 14.14 15.08 -9.50
CA GLN A 76 14.41 16.27 -10.33
C GLN A 76 15.78 16.87 -10.02
N SER A 77 16.52 16.27 -9.09
CA SER A 77 17.83 16.74 -8.63
C SER A 77 18.92 16.29 -9.62
N ILE A 78 19.93 17.14 -9.77
CA ILE A 78 21.12 16.88 -10.61
C ILE A 78 22.42 16.92 -9.79
N ASP A 79 22.28 16.92 -8.47
CA ASP A 79 23.33 17.08 -7.48
C ASP A 79 23.00 16.30 -6.19
N GLY A 80 23.83 16.46 -5.16
CA GLY A 80 23.65 15.74 -3.90
C GLY A 80 23.92 14.25 -4.04
N ASP A 81 22.90 13.43 -3.77
CA ASP A 81 22.99 11.97 -3.88
C ASP A 81 22.74 11.45 -5.31
N ILE A 82 22.47 12.36 -6.26
CA ILE A 82 22.29 12.07 -7.67
C ILE A 82 23.62 12.34 -8.39
N THR A 83 24.10 11.37 -9.17
CA THR A 83 25.48 11.41 -9.72
C THR A 83 25.57 11.23 -11.24
N ASP A 84 24.48 10.84 -11.88
CA ASP A 84 24.41 10.40 -13.28
C ASP A 84 23.40 11.20 -14.13
N LYS A 85 22.65 12.13 -13.54
CA LYS A 85 21.70 13.02 -14.21
C LYS A 85 22.26 14.42 -14.42
N THR A 86 21.85 15.10 -15.50
CA THR A 86 22.32 16.45 -15.85
C THR A 86 21.23 17.48 -16.14
N ALA A 87 19.98 17.06 -16.25
CA ALA A 87 18.83 17.91 -16.53
C ALA A 87 17.76 17.77 -15.42
N PRO A 88 16.97 18.83 -15.11
CA PRO A 88 16.10 18.88 -13.93
C PRO A 88 14.67 18.35 -14.17
N ASP A 89 14.44 17.66 -15.29
CA ASP A 89 13.26 16.82 -15.52
C ASP A 89 13.22 15.64 -14.53
N SER A 90 12.06 15.00 -14.38
CA SER A 90 11.92 13.87 -13.45
C SER A 90 12.48 12.60 -14.07
N ASP A 91 13.43 11.91 -13.44
CA ASP A 91 13.82 10.54 -13.85
C ASP A 91 13.40 9.52 -12.79
N TYR A 92 13.22 8.26 -13.18
CA TYR A 92 13.18 7.17 -12.21
C TYR A 92 14.45 7.21 -11.38
N TRP A 93 14.32 7.14 -10.07
CA TRP A 93 15.46 7.10 -9.18
C TRP A 93 15.47 5.80 -8.39
N LEU A 94 16.61 5.10 -8.47
CA LEU A 94 16.86 3.87 -7.73
C LEU A 94 18.07 4.07 -6.82
N LEU A 95 17.81 3.97 -5.53
CA LEU A 95 18.80 4.17 -4.47
C LEU A 95 18.99 2.86 -3.71
N LYS A 96 20.21 2.34 -3.66
CA LYS A 96 20.56 1.21 -2.79
C LYS A 96 21.36 1.69 -1.59
N ILE A 97 20.91 1.28 -0.41
CA ILE A 97 21.53 1.59 0.88
C ILE A 97 21.85 0.32 1.68
N THR A 98 22.80 0.42 2.60
CA THR A 98 23.07 -0.61 3.61
C THR A 98 21.94 -0.67 4.65
N LYS A 99 21.97 -1.69 5.52
CA LYS A 99 21.06 -1.80 6.67
C LYS A 99 21.19 -0.65 7.69
N GLU A 100 22.32 0.05 7.67
CA GLU A 100 22.60 1.25 8.47
C GLU A 100 22.22 2.57 7.76
N GLY A 101 21.73 2.50 6.51
CA GLY A 101 21.34 3.68 5.74
C GLY A 101 22.51 4.41 5.05
N GLU A 102 23.60 3.71 4.75
CA GLU A 102 24.71 4.26 3.96
C GLU A 102 24.52 3.94 2.48
N ILE A 103 24.76 4.92 1.59
CA ILE A 103 24.58 4.74 0.14
C ILE A 103 25.61 3.75 -0.42
N LEU A 104 25.12 2.74 -1.14
CA LEU A 104 25.94 1.82 -1.91
C LEU A 104 26.02 2.23 -3.38
N TRP A 105 24.89 2.61 -3.97
CA TRP A 105 24.81 3.22 -5.29
C TRP A 105 23.50 3.97 -5.47
N SER A 106 23.51 4.90 -6.44
CA SER A 106 22.40 5.77 -6.83
C SER A 106 22.36 5.77 -8.35
N LYS A 107 21.19 5.55 -8.95
CA LYS A 107 21.02 5.44 -10.41
C LYS A 107 19.75 6.11 -10.88
N THR A 108 19.83 6.87 -11.96
CA THR A 108 18.67 7.43 -12.65
C THR A 108 18.40 6.70 -13.97
N TYR A 109 17.13 6.62 -14.36
CA TYR A 109 16.71 6.07 -15.65
C TYR A 109 15.63 6.95 -16.27
N GLY A 110 15.81 7.33 -17.53
CA GLY A 110 14.89 8.22 -18.23
C GLY A 110 15.38 8.66 -19.60
N GLY A 111 14.75 9.70 -20.13
CA GLY A 111 15.11 10.39 -21.37
C GLY A 111 14.94 11.90 -21.25
N SER A 112 14.51 12.57 -22.33
CA SER A 112 14.43 14.04 -22.35
C SER A 112 13.19 14.65 -21.69
N GLY A 113 12.23 13.83 -21.26
CA GLY A 113 10.98 14.21 -20.61
C GLY A 113 10.84 13.63 -19.19
N ASP A 114 9.67 13.82 -18.56
CA ASP A 114 9.44 13.32 -17.21
C ASP A 114 9.13 11.80 -17.17
N GLU A 115 9.95 11.06 -16.45
CA GLU A 115 9.74 9.69 -15.99
C GLU A 115 9.50 9.66 -14.47
N ARG A 116 8.40 9.03 -14.03
CA ARG A 116 8.12 8.83 -12.59
C ARG A 116 7.86 7.38 -12.24
N GLY A 117 8.71 6.82 -11.38
CA GLY A 117 8.61 5.45 -10.89
C GLY A 117 7.71 5.37 -9.66
N GLU A 118 6.86 4.35 -9.60
CA GLU A 118 5.79 4.19 -8.60
C GLU A 118 6.03 2.95 -7.71
N LYS A 119 6.36 1.81 -8.32
CA LYS A 119 6.53 0.54 -7.61
C LYS A 119 7.82 -0.16 -8.01
N ILE A 120 8.48 -0.79 -7.03
CA ILE A 120 9.55 -1.75 -7.26
C ILE A 120 9.24 -3.11 -6.65
N ILE A 121 9.70 -4.17 -7.33
CA ILE A 121 9.80 -5.51 -6.78
C ILE A 121 11.20 -6.07 -6.99
N GLN A 122 11.70 -6.87 -6.04
CA GLN A 122 12.83 -7.73 -6.30
C GLN A 122 12.35 -8.96 -7.06
N THR A 123 13.02 -9.27 -8.16
CA THR A 123 12.69 -10.41 -9.02
C THR A 123 13.43 -11.66 -8.58
N THR A 124 12.90 -12.84 -8.94
CA THR A 124 13.47 -14.15 -8.55
C THR A 124 14.92 -14.38 -8.98
N ASP A 125 15.40 -13.66 -10.01
CA ASP A 125 16.80 -13.73 -10.45
C ASP A 125 17.75 -12.83 -9.64
N GLY A 126 17.23 -12.11 -8.65
CA GLY A 126 17.96 -11.19 -7.77
C GLY A 126 18.05 -9.76 -8.26
N GLY A 127 17.63 -9.47 -9.50
CA GLY A 127 17.48 -8.11 -10.02
C GLY A 127 16.16 -7.45 -9.59
N TYR A 128 15.81 -6.33 -10.21
CA TYR A 128 14.62 -5.53 -9.84
C TYR A 128 13.75 -5.21 -11.03
N ALA A 129 12.43 -5.17 -10.85
CA ALA A 129 11.49 -4.64 -11.83
C ALA A 129 10.77 -3.44 -11.23
N MET A 130 10.67 -2.37 -12.00
CA MET A 130 10.04 -1.12 -11.59
C MET A 130 9.07 -0.64 -12.65
N VAL A 131 7.98 -0.01 -12.20
CA VAL A 131 6.92 0.51 -13.07
C VAL A 131 6.52 1.93 -12.69
N GLY A 132 5.95 2.63 -13.65
CA GLY A 132 5.43 3.98 -13.53
C GLY A 132 5.02 4.48 -14.91
N TYR A 133 5.41 5.71 -15.25
CA TYR A 133 5.21 6.24 -16.61
C TYR A 133 6.43 6.95 -17.18
N SER A 134 6.44 7.13 -18.50
CA SER A 134 7.40 7.96 -19.23
C SER A 134 6.72 8.97 -20.15
N ARG A 135 7.34 10.14 -20.34
CA ARG A 135 7.01 11.14 -21.38
C ARG A 135 8.05 11.20 -22.50
N SER A 136 9.08 10.37 -22.42
CA SER A 136 10.24 10.32 -23.30
C SER A 136 10.09 9.24 -24.37
N ALA A 137 10.83 9.36 -25.46
CA ALA A 137 10.95 8.35 -26.52
C ALA A 137 12.41 8.28 -27.03
N ASP A 138 13.35 8.59 -26.15
CA ASP A 138 14.78 8.64 -26.37
C ASP A 138 15.56 8.14 -25.14
N GLU A 139 16.88 8.00 -25.31
CA GLU A 139 17.82 7.50 -24.30
C GLU A 139 17.46 6.10 -23.79
N ASP A 140 17.10 5.96 -22.50
CA ASP A 140 16.70 4.66 -21.95
C ASP A 140 15.30 4.26 -22.42
N VAL A 141 14.44 5.21 -22.83
CA VAL A 141 13.06 4.94 -23.22
C VAL A 141 12.96 4.71 -24.73
N THR A 142 12.62 3.49 -25.16
CA THR A 142 12.67 3.17 -26.60
C THR A 142 11.48 3.68 -27.41
N ALA A 143 10.34 3.93 -26.79
CA ALA A 143 9.13 4.38 -27.48
C ALA A 143 8.13 5.06 -26.53
N ASN A 144 7.27 5.91 -27.11
CA ASN A 144 6.11 6.51 -26.47
C ASN A 144 5.01 6.74 -27.52
N ALA A 145 3.79 6.34 -27.23
CA ALA A 145 2.63 6.42 -28.11
C ALA A 145 1.68 7.57 -27.73
N GLY A 146 1.91 8.23 -26.59
CA GLY A 146 1.00 9.21 -26.00
C GLY A 146 1.69 10.42 -25.38
N LEU A 147 0.99 11.04 -24.43
CA LEU A 147 1.60 12.04 -23.55
C LEU A 147 2.37 11.38 -22.43
N GLN A 148 1.86 10.25 -21.92
CA GLN A 148 2.46 9.39 -20.91
C GLN A 148 2.09 7.95 -21.24
N ASP A 149 3.09 7.06 -21.22
CA ASP A 149 2.90 5.63 -21.41
C ASP A 149 3.37 4.87 -20.17
N TYR A 150 2.83 3.67 -19.93
CA TYR A 150 3.41 2.76 -18.94
C TYR A 150 4.84 2.51 -19.31
N TRP A 151 5.75 2.69 -18.36
CA TRP A 151 7.13 2.31 -18.55
C TRP A 151 7.50 1.28 -17.50
N ILE A 152 8.09 0.17 -17.94
CA ILE A 152 8.63 -0.87 -17.08
C ILE A 152 10.11 -1.06 -17.38
N VAL A 153 10.93 -1.05 -16.34
CA VAL A 153 12.37 -1.29 -16.42
C VAL A 153 12.71 -2.51 -15.57
N LYS A 154 13.38 -3.48 -16.17
CA LYS A 154 14.01 -4.60 -15.46
C LYS A 154 15.50 -4.36 -15.40
N THR A 155 16.06 -4.44 -14.21
CA THR A 155 17.48 -4.34 -13.94
C THR A 155 18.05 -5.61 -13.36
N ASP A 156 19.37 -5.77 -13.45
CA ASP A 156 20.12 -6.74 -12.67
C ASP A 156 20.30 -6.28 -11.21
N ALA A 157 20.93 -7.10 -10.36
CA ALA A 157 21.15 -6.79 -8.95
C ALA A 157 22.05 -5.57 -8.70
N SER A 158 22.80 -5.13 -9.72
CA SER A 158 23.65 -3.94 -9.68
C SER A 158 22.95 -2.70 -10.24
N GLY A 159 21.69 -2.80 -10.67
CA GLY A 159 20.93 -1.73 -11.29
C GLY A 159 21.34 -1.46 -12.75
N GLY A 160 21.93 -2.42 -13.45
CA GLY A 160 22.09 -2.32 -14.91
C GLY A 160 20.80 -2.72 -15.62
N ILE A 161 20.31 -1.93 -16.59
CA ILE A 161 19.11 -2.27 -17.36
C ILE A 161 19.35 -3.57 -18.14
N GLN A 162 18.47 -4.55 -17.95
CA GLN A 162 18.43 -5.79 -18.72
C GLN A 162 17.47 -5.66 -19.91
N TRP A 163 16.30 -5.06 -19.66
CA TRP A 163 15.34 -4.69 -20.68
C TRP A 163 14.39 -3.63 -20.13
N GLU A 164 13.80 -2.87 -21.04
CA GLU A 164 12.69 -1.97 -20.76
C GLU A 164 11.58 -2.15 -21.81
N LYS A 165 10.37 -1.71 -21.46
CA LYS A 165 9.20 -1.72 -22.34
C LYS A 165 8.32 -0.50 -22.04
N SER A 166 7.81 0.09 -23.11
CA SER A 166 6.72 1.07 -23.04
C SER A 166 5.41 0.48 -23.56
N PHE A 167 4.30 0.74 -22.85
CA PHE A 167 2.96 0.38 -23.27
C PHE A 167 2.00 1.56 -23.07
N GLY A 168 1.46 2.06 -24.17
CA GLY A 168 0.44 3.09 -24.11
C GLY A 168 -0.18 3.37 -25.47
N PHE A 169 -0.97 4.42 -25.51
CA PHE A 169 -1.75 4.90 -26.63
C PHE A 169 -1.79 6.44 -26.59
N PRO A 170 -2.39 7.12 -27.60
CA PRO A 170 -2.64 8.55 -27.46
C PRO A 170 -3.41 8.82 -26.17
N GLY A 171 -2.94 9.77 -25.35
CA GLY A 171 -3.54 10.08 -24.05
C GLY A 171 -2.54 10.00 -22.90
N ILE A 172 -3.06 9.80 -21.69
CA ILE A 172 -2.27 9.64 -20.47
C ILE A 172 -2.50 8.24 -19.92
N ASP A 173 -1.46 7.43 -19.92
CA ASP A 173 -1.47 6.07 -19.37
C ASP A 173 -0.39 5.96 -18.28
N ARG A 174 -0.77 5.55 -17.06
CA ARG A 174 0.18 5.39 -15.94
C ARG A 174 0.04 4.05 -15.25
N ALA A 175 1.16 3.36 -15.06
CA ALA A 175 1.25 2.22 -14.17
C ALA A 175 1.45 2.69 -12.72
N PHE A 176 0.85 1.98 -11.76
CA PHE A 176 1.01 2.24 -10.33
C PHE A 176 1.57 1.03 -9.57
N SER A 177 1.32 -0.20 -10.05
CA SER A 177 1.81 -1.40 -9.36
C SER A 177 2.19 -2.52 -10.31
N VAL A 178 3.07 -3.39 -9.83
CA VAL A 178 3.57 -4.57 -10.52
C VAL A 178 3.75 -5.72 -9.54
N VAL A 179 3.41 -6.93 -9.99
CA VAL A 179 3.75 -8.19 -9.32
C VAL A 179 4.49 -9.12 -10.27
N GLN A 180 5.52 -9.80 -9.77
CA GLN A 180 6.08 -10.94 -10.50
C GLN A 180 5.14 -12.13 -10.30
N THR A 181 4.71 -12.71 -11.40
CA THR A 181 3.75 -13.81 -11.42
C THR A 181 4.45 -15.15 -11.22
N ARG A 182 3.75 -16.16 -10.69
CA ARG A 182 4.30 -17.51 -10.44
C ARG A 182 4.90 -18.20 -11.66
N ASP A 183 4.48 -17.82 -12.87
CA ASP A 183 5.06 -18.34 -14.13
C ASP A 183 6.37 -17.64 -14.55
N GLY A 184 6.86 -16.70 -13.74
CA GLY A 184 8.08 -15.93 -13.97
C GLY A 184 7.87 -14.64 -14.76
N GLY A 185 6.68 -14.40 -15.31
CA GLY A 185 6.29 -13.15 -15.95
C GLY A 185 5.88 -12.06 -14.96
N TYR A 186 5.20 -11.02 -15.45
CA TYR A 186 4.80 -9.85 -14.66
C TYR A 186 3.35 -9.48 -14.93
N PHE A 187 2.65 -8.95 -13.93
CA PHE A 187 1.36 -8.29 -14.12
C PHE A 187 1.45 -6.86 -13.61
N ILE A 188 1.10 -5.91 -14.47
CA ILE A 188 1.18 -4.47 -14.20
C ILE A 188 -0.25 -3.92 -14.18
N THR A 189 -0.53 -3.00 -13.26
CA THR A 189 -1.81 -2.29 -13.22
C THR A 189 -1.66 -0.78 -13.05
N GLY A 190 -2.68 -0.04 -13.45
CA GLY A 190 -2.77 1.41 -13.37
C GLY A 190 -4.04 1.91 -14.08
N PHE A 191 -3.94 2.99 -14.86
CA PHE A 191 -5.05 3.41 -15.73
C PHE A 191 -4.67 3.66 -17.19
N LEU A 192 -5.66 3.56 -18.08
CA LEU A 192 -5.58 3.84 -19.51
C LEU A 192 -6.59 4.94 -19.89
N ASP A 193 -6.17 5.90 -20.71
CA ASP A 193 -7.10 6.87 -21.31
C ASP A 193 -7.85 6.22 -22.49
N VAL A 194 -8.97 5.56 -22.20
CA VAL A 194 -9.73 4.82 -23.22
C VAL A 194 -10.37 5.74 -24.26
N THR A 195 -10.72 6.97 -23.88
CA THR A 195 -11.23 7.97 -24.81
C THR A 195 -10.15 8.37 -25.83
N ALA A 196 -8.95 8.72 -25.37
CA ALA A 196 -7.88 9.15 -26.25
C ALA A 196 -7.29 8.02 -27.08
N SER A 197 -7.25 6.79 -26.54
CA SER A 197 -6.86 5.58 -27.30
C SER A 197 -7.92 5.13 -28.31
N GLY A 198 -9.09 5.76 -28.36
CA GLY A 198 -10.17 5.39 -29.29
C GLY A 198 -10.75 4.00 -29.02
N GLY A 199 -10.73 3.53 -27.77
CA GLY A 199 -11.22 2.21 -27.38
C GLY A 199 -10.19 1.09 -27.55
N GLU A 200 -8.93 1.40 -27.86
CA GLU A 200 -7.86 0.41 -27.88
C GLU A 200 -7.43 -0.02 -26.47
N GLY A 201 -6.47 -0.95 -26.38
CA GLY A 201 -5.92 -1.37 -25.09
C GLY A 201 -6.61 -2.57 -24.43
N ASN A 202 -7.60 -3.17 -25.10
CA ASN A 202 -8.29 -4.37 -24.63
C ASN A 202 -8.26 -5.49 -25.68
N ASP A 203 -7.43 -6.52 -25.47
CA ASP A 203 -7.25 -7.55 -26.52
C ASP A 203 -8.44 -8.54 -26.63
N ASN A 204 -9.43 -8.51 -25.72
CA ASN A 204 -10.58 -9.42 -25.77
C ASN A 204 -11.94 -8.76 -26.05
N LYS A 205 -11.99 -7.42 -26.17
CA LYS A 205 -13.19 -6.68 -26.56
C LYS A 205 -12.91 -6.00 -27.91
N SER A 206 -13.89 -6.05 -28.81
CA SER A 206 -13.85 -5.31 -30.08
C SER A 206 -15.17 -4.55 -30.23
N GLY A 207 -15.09 -3.26 -30.55
CA GLY A 207 -16.27 -2.40 -30.71
C GLY A 207 -16.57 -1.55 -29.46
N PHE A 208 -17.08 -0.34 -29.71
CA PHE A 208 -17.22 0.71 -28.71
C PHE A 208 -18.31 0.41 -27.66
N SER A 209 -17.90 0.30 -26.39
CA SER A 209 -18.66 0.81 -25.24
C SER A 209 -18.05 2.17 -24.87
N LYS A 210 -18.87 3.18 -24.55
CA LYS A 210 -18.36 4.53 -24.22
C LYS A 210 -17.67 4.52 -22.84
N HIS A 211 -16.38 4.26 -22.80
CA HIS A 211 -15.55 4.40 -21.60
C HIS A 211 -15.02 5.83 -21.45
N GLY A 212 -14.58 6.18 -20.24
CA GLY A 212 -14.11 7.51 -19.86
C GLY A 212 -12.65 7.79 -20.20
N VAL A 213 -12.08 8.76 -19.48
CA VAL A 213 -10.68 9.25 -19.62
C VAL A 213 -9.71 8.46 -18.72
N GLY A 214 -10.20 7.47 -17.96
CA GLY A 214 -9.35 6.61 -17.13
C GLY A 214 -10.07 5.32 -16.74
N GLU A 215 -9.52 4.18 -17.14
CA GLU A 215 -10.04 2.86 -16.80
C GLU A 215 -8.95 2.05 -16.10
N PHE A 216 -9.30 1.15 -15.17
CA PHE A 216 -8.34 0.17 -14.64
C PHE A 216 -7.72 -0.57 -15.82
N TRP A 217 -6.40 -0.48 -16.00
CA TRP A 217 -5.71 -1.17 -17.08
C TRP A 217 -4.72 -2.17 -16.51
N GLY A 218 -4.81 -3.41 -16.98
CA GLY A 218 -3.99 -4.53 -16.54
C GLY A 218 -3.26 -5.16 -17.73
N ILE A 219 -1.95 -5.35 -17.60
CA ILE A 219 -1.10 -5.93 -18.64
C ILE A 219 -0.33 -7.13 -18.07
N LYS A 220 -0.55 -8.32 -18.65
CA LYS A 220 0.25 -9.51 -18.37
C LYS A 220 1.41 -9.60 -19.36
N LEU A 221 2.61 -9.76 -18.82
CA LEU A 221 3.86 -9.94 -19.54
C LEU A 221 4.44 -11.33 -19.27
N ASN A 222 5.22 -11.84 -20.21
CA ASN A 222 6.10 -12.99 -20.00
C ASN A 222 7.41 -12.56 -19.28
N ALA A 223 8.32 -13.51 -19.01
CA ALA A 223 9.56 -13.25 -18.28
C ALA A 223 10.53 -12.29 -18.99
N SER A 224 10.45 -12.15 -20.32
CA SER A 224 11.24 -11.21 -21.12
C SER A 224 10.55 -9.85 -21.31
N GLY A 225 9.43 -9.61 -20.62
CA GLY A 225 8.67 -8.36 -20.71
C GLY A 225 7.79 -8.25 -21.95
N GLU A 226 7.63 -9.31 -22.75
CA GLU A 226 6.73 -9.26 -23.90
C GLU A 226 5.27 -9.40 -23.45
N LYS A 227 4.39 -8.57 -24.01
CA LYS A 227 2.95 -8.58 -23.70
C LYS A 227 2.30 -9.89 -24.12
N GLU A 228 1.71 -10.60 -23.16
CA GLU A 228 0.83 -11.74 -23.41
C GLU A 228 -0.59 -11.27 -23.69
N TRP A 229 -1.15 -10.43 -22.80
CA TRP A 229 -2.46 -9.83 -22.97
C TRP A 229 -2.64 -8.56 -22.13
N ARG A 230 -3.61 -7.73 -22.53
CA ARG A 230 -4.07 -6.55 -21.77
C ARG A 230 -5.58 -6.40 -21.73
N ARG A 231 -6.10 -5.86 -20.63
CA ARG A 231 -7.54 -5.65 -20.38
C ARG A 231 -7.74 -4.34 -19.66
N PHE A 232 -8.81 -3.63 -20.00
CA PHE A 232 -9.31 -2.56 -19.14
C PHE A 232 -10.70 -2.85 -18.59
N PHE A 233 -11.02 -2.23 -17.46
CA PHE A 233 -12.30 -2.30 -16.75
C PHE A 233 -12.64 -0.94 -16.16
N GLY A 234 -13.91 -0.55 -16.25
CA GLY A 234 -14.43 0.68 -15.67
C GLY A 234 -15.71 1.15 -16.38
N GLY A 235 -15.98 2.45 -16.39
CA GLY A 235 -17.20 3.03 -16.95
C GLY A 235 -17.03 4.40 -17.59
N THR A 236 -18.06 5.25 -17.54
CA THR A 236 -18.03 6.57 -18.21
C THR A 236 -17.08 7.57 -17.53
N ASN A 237 -16.85 7.41 -16.22
CA ASN A 237 -16.07 8.35 -15.40
C ASN A 237 -14.64 7.82 -15.16
N ASN A 238 -13.93 8.45 -14.24
CA ASN A 238 -12.52 8.16 -13.98
C ASN A 238 -12.36 7.02 -12.98
N ASP A 239 -11.68 5.97 -13.42
CA ASP A 239 -11.40 4.75 -12.67
C ASP A 239 -9.89 4.48 -12.68
N ARG A 240 -9.28 4.32 -11.50
CA ARG A 240 -7.82 4.17 -11.34
C ARG A 240 -7.46 3.01 -10.44
N SER A 241 -6.68 2.06 -10.96
CA SER A 241 -6.16 0.92 -10.20
C SER A 241 -4.82 1.29 -9.55
N TYR A 242 -4.72 1.25 -8.22
CA TYR A 242 -3.51 1.64 -7.50
C TYR A 242 -2.63 0.44 -7.12
N ASP A 243 -3.20 -0.74 -6.88
CA ASP A 243 -2.42 -1.91 -6.47
C ASP A 243 -3.04 -3.24 -6.92
N VAL A 244 -2.25 -4.31 -6.89
CA VAL A 244 -2.66 -5.63 -7.35
C VAL A 244 -1.98 -6.76 -6.59
N VAL A 245 -2.72 -7.85 -6.38
CA VAL A 245 -2.18 -9.13 -5.89
C VAL A 245 -2.51 -10.27 -6.84
N GLN A 246 -1.58 -11.23 -6.98
CA GLN A 246 -1.86 -12.50 -7.65
C GLN A 246 -2.56 -13.47 -6.69
N THR A 247 -3.74 -13.96 -7.08
CA THR A 247 -4.53 -14.90 -6.28
C THR A 247 -4.05 -16.35 -6.44
N GLN A 248 -4.47 -17.27 -5.55
CA GLN A 248 -3.99 -18.67 -5.55
C GLN A 248 -4.37 -19.46 -6.80
N ASP A 249 -5.44 -19.05 -7.48
CA ASP A 249 -5.92 -19.58 -8.76
C ASP A 249 -5.21 -18.95 -9.98
N ASP A 250 -4.05 -18.33 -9.78
CA ASP A 250 -3.25 -17.58 -10.77
C ASP A 250 -3.97 -16.37 -11.42
N GLY A 251 -5.15 -16.02 -10.94
CA GLY A 251 -5.82 -14.76 -11.27
C GLY A 251 -5.21 -13.56 -10.54
N PHE A 252 -5.90 -12.42 -10.65
CA PHE A 252 -5.47 -11.17 -10.03
C PHE A 252 -6.66 -10.45 -9.38
N ILE A 253 -6.41 -9.73 -8.28
CA ILE A 253 -7.33 -8.73 -7.73
C ILE A 253 -6.63 -7.38 -7.84
N MET A 254 -7.20 -6.49 -8.63
CA MET A 254 -6.82 -5.09 -8.74
C MET A 254 -7.72 -4.27 -7.84
N ILE A 255 -7.16 -3.27 -7.16
CA ILE A 255 -7.91 -2.34 -6.30
C ILE A 255 -7.59 -0.91 -6.66
N GLY A 256 -8.52 -0.01 -6.35
CA GLY A 256 -8.33 1.41 -6.54
C GLY A 256 -9.58 2.22 -6.24
N SER A 257 -9.88 3.21 -7.06
CA SER A 257 -11.14 3.97 -6.97
C SER A 257 -11.87 4.11 -8.29
N SER A 258 -13.19 4.23 -8.21
CA SER A 258 -14.09 4.42 -9.35
C SER A 258 -15.14 5.48 -9.05
N GLU A 259 -15.37 6.42 -9.98
CA GLU A 259 -16.50 7.37 -9.96
C GLU A 259 -17.62 6.92 -10.94
N SER A 260 -17.45 5.74 -11.54
CA SER A 260 -18.34 5.23 -12.57
C SER A 260 -19.55 4.49 -11.96
N VAL A 261 -20.69 4.57 -12.65
CA VAL A 261 -21.96 3.93 -12.23
C VAL A 261 -22.52 2.98 -13.29
N ASP A 262 -21.73 2.71 -14.33
CA ASP A 262 -22.13 2.00 -15.53
C ASP A 262 -21.05 1.05 -16.07
N PHE A 263 -21.37 0.37 -17.18
CA PHE A 263 -20.55 -0.63 -17.85
C PHE A 263 -20.09 -1.78 -16.97
N ASP A 264 -18.85 -1.72 -16.49
CA ASP A 264 -18.29 -2.78 -15.68
C ASP A 264 -18.69 -2.64 -14.20
N ILE A 265 -19.07 -1.44 -13.74
CA ILE A 265 -19.49 -1.15 -12.37
C ILE A 265 -21.00 -1.35 -12.25
N THR A 266 -21.43 -2.10 -11.23
CA THR A 266 -22.86 -2.38 -11.01
C THR A 266 -23.40 -1.99 -9.64
N ASN A 267 -22.53 -1.62 -8.70
CA ASN A 267 -22.90 -1.39 -7.30
C ASN A 267 -22.26 -0.15 -6.66
N SER A 268 -22.10 0.93 -7.42
CA SER A 268 -21.57 2.21 -6.93
C SER A 268 -22.32 2.73 -5.69
N LYS A 269 -21.60 3.39 -4.77
CA LYS A 269 -22.11 3.82 -3.46
C LYS A 269 -22.15 5.33 -3.28
N GLY A 270 -21.39 6.10 -4.06
CA GLY A 270 -21.37 7.54 -3.95
C GLY A 270 -20.57 8.22 -5.05
N SER A 271 -19.60 9.03 -4.63
CA SER A 271 -18.63 9.67 -5.52
C SER A 271 -17.56 8.64 -5.94
N TYR A 272 -16.31 8.85 -5.58
CA TYR A 272 -15.27 7.83 -5.75
C TYR A 272 -15.50 6.72 -4.72
N ASP A 273 -15.67 5.49 -5.17
CA ASP A 273 -15.78 4.32 -4.29
C ASP A 273 -14.47 3.49 -4.33
N PHE A 274 -14.14 2.79 -3.24
CA PHE A 274 -13.11 1.74 -3.27
C PHE A 274 -13.59 0.68 -4.25
N TRP A 275 -12.89 0.49 -5.36
CA TRP A 275 -13.29 -0.47 -6.37
C TRP A 275 -12.29 -1.62 -6.48
N ALA A 276 -12.80 -2.85 -6.41
CA ALA A 276 -12.02 -4.07 -6.53
C ALA A 276 -12.51 -4.91 -7.72
N VAL A 277 -11.58 -5.35 -8.57
CA VAL A 277 -11.86 -6.17 -9.74
C VAL A 277 -11.04 -7.45 -9.68
N LYS A 278 -11.72 -8.61 -9.62
CA LYS A 278 -11.06 -9.91 -9.77
C LYS A 278 -11.13 -10.40 -11.21
N ILE A 279 -9.98 -10.83 -11.72
CA ILE A 279 -9.84 -11.45 -13.03
C ILE A 279 -9.20 -12.85 -12.90
N ASN A 280 -9.49 -13.74 -13.85
CA ASN A 280 -8.76 -15.01 -13.96
C ASN A 280 -7.40 -14.83 -14.67
N LYS A 281 -6.64 -15.92 -14.81
CA LYS A 281 -5.32 -15.93 -15.46
C LYS A 281 -5.33 -15.45 -16.91
N GLU A 282 -6.45 -15.59 -17.61
CA GLU A 282 -6.65 -15.16 -19.00
C GLU A 282 -7.16 -13.70 -19.13
N GLY A 283 -7.34 -13.00 -18.00
CA GLY A 283 -7.83 -11.62 -17.95
C GLY A 283 -9.35 -11.48 -18.11
N THR A 284 -10.12 -12.55 -17.90
CA THR A 284 -11.60 -12.48 -17.83
C THR A 284 -12.04 -11.99 -16.45
N LYS A 285 -12.87 -10.95 -16.40
CA LYS A 285 -13.51 -10.47 -15.16
C LYS A 285 -14.37 -11.57 -14.55
N LEU A 286 -14.11 -11.88 -13.28
CA LEU A 286 -14.86 -12.85 -12.49
C LEU A 286 -15.91 -12.15 -11.61
N TRP A 287 -15.49 -11.09 -10.92
CA TRP A 287 -16.37 -10.23 -10.15
C TRP A 287 -15.78 -8.83 -10.00
N GLU A 288 -16.64 -7.89 -9.63
CA GLU A 288 -16.30 -6.52 -9.25
C GLU A 288 -17.12 -6.11 -8.03
N LYS A 289 -16.57 -5.24 -7.20
CA LYS A 289 -17.18 -4.75 -5.95
C LYS A 289 -16.77 -3.31 -5.67
N SER A 290 -17.76 -2.44 -5.48
CA SER A 290 -17.57 -1.15 -4.81
C SER A 290 -17.78 -1.26 -3.28
N PHE A 291 -16.89 -0.63 -2.52
CA PHE A 291 -16.96 -0.46 -1.07
C PHE A 291 -16.86 1.03 -0.72
N GLY A 292 -17.50 1.44 0.36
CA GLY A 292 -17.51 2.84 0.80
C GLY A 292 -18.90 3.34 1.17
N GLY A 293 -19.08 4.65 1.06
CA GLY A 293 -20.32 5.36 1.32
C GLY A 293 -20.61 6.42 0.25
N SER A 294 -21.27 7.50 0.66
CA SER A 294 -21.76 8.53 -0.26
C SER A 294 -20.69 9.51 -0.75
N GLU A 295 -19.52 9.59 -0.09
CA GLU A 295 -18.46 10.55 -0.36
C GLU A 295 -17.29 9.91 -1.13
N ILE A 296 -16.06 10.40 -0.93
CA ILE A 296 -14.84 9.91 -1.58
C ILE A 296 -14.20 8.83 -0.71
N ASP A 297 -14.02 7.67 -1.29
CA ASP A 297 -13.37 6.50 -0.74
C ASP A 297 -12.34 6.01 -1.78
N VAL A 298 -11.05 5.96 -1.41
CA VAL A 298 -9.98 5.44 -2.28
C VAL A 298 -9.14 4.34 -1.62
N GLY A 299 -9.07 3.15 -2.24
CA GLY A 299 -8.17 2.07 -1.82
C GLY A 299 -6.79 2.19 -2.48
N TYR A 300 -5.72 2.20 -1.70
CA TYR A 300 -4.36 2.43 -2.20
C TYR A 300 -3.47 1.19 -2.24
N ALA A 301 -3.63 0.26 -1.29
CA ALA A 301 -2.79 -0.94 -1.25
C ALA A 301 -3.54 -2.18 -0.75
N ILE A 302 -3.12 -3.35 -1.24
CA ILE A 302 -3.73 -4.65 -0.92
C ILE A 302 -2.67 -5.70 -0.56
N ALA A 303 -2.93 -6.48 0.49
CA ALA A 303 -2.12 -7.61 0.88
C ALA A 303 -2.94 -8.90 0.99
N ALA A 304 -2.42 -9.99 0.43
CA ALA A 304 -2.99 -11.32 0.63
C ALA A 304 -2.66 -11.84 2.04
N THR A 305 -3.67 -12.28 2.77
CA THR A 305 -3.53 -12.79 4.14
C THR A 305 -2.95 -14.21 4.21
N GLY A 306 -3.01 -14.96 3.11
CA GLY A 306 -2.53 -16.34 3.00
C GLY A 306 -3.57 -17.42 3.27
N ASP A 307 -4.74 -17.07 3.81
CA ASP A 307 -5.87 -17.99 4.04
C ASP A 307 -7.00 -17.82 3.00
N GLY A 308 -6.70 -17.16 1.88
CA GLY A 308 -7.65 -16.86 0.81
C GLY A 308 -8.40 -15.55 0.96
N LYS A 309 -8.09 -14.75 2.00
CA LYS A 309 -8.63 -13.39 2.20
C LYS A 309 -7.61 -12.31 1.84
N PHE A 310 -8.09 -11.07 1.76
CA PHE A 310 -7.29 -9.91 1.40
C PHE A 310 -7.58 -8.76 2.35
N LEU A 311 -6.54 -8.02 2.71
CA LEU A 311 -6.61 -6.82 3.53
C LEU A 311 -6.25 -5.63 2.65
N ILE A 312 -7.10 -4.61 2.63
CA ILE A 312 -6.97 -3.42 1.80
C ILE A 312 -6.93 -2.21 2.72
N VAL A 313 -6.05 -1.26 2.41
CA VAL A 313 -5.95 0.01 3.12
C VAL A 313 -6.12 1.18 2.16
N GLY A 314 -6.79 2.23 2.63
CA GLY A 314 -6.87 3.49 1.94
C GLY A 314 -7.33 4.65 2.82
N ASP A 315 -8.11 5.58 2.28
CA ASP A 315 -8.84 6.59 3.06
C ASP A 315 -10.31 6.71 2.67
N SER A 316 -11.16 7.00 3.65
CA SER A 316 -12.59 7.24 3.47
C SER A 316 -12.98 8.59 4.04
N ARG A 317 -13.80 9.34 3.30
CA ARG A 317 -14.47 10.58 3.75
C ARG A 317 -15.94 10.36 4.08
N SER A 318 -16.40 9.13 3.91
CA SER A 318 -17.79 8.74 4.09
C SER A 318 -18.10 8.52 5.58
N VAL A 319 -19.35 8.82 5.96
CA VAL A 319 -19.89 8.58 7.31
C VAL A 319 -21.06 7.60 7.31
N ASP A 320 -21.29 6.96 6.16
CA ASP A 320 -22.39 6.06 5.87
C ASP A 320 -21.95 4.89 4.97
N GLY A 321 -22.90 4.09 4.49
CA GLY A 321 -22.60 2.94 3.64
C GLY A 321 -21.95 1.79 4.43
N ASP A 322 -20.76 1.39 4.02
CA ASP A 322 -19.98 0.35 4.69
C ASP A 322 -19.24 0.85 5.93
N ILE A 323 -19.09 2.16 6.10
CA ILE A 323 -18.32 2.75 7.19
C ILE A 323 -19.17 2.75 8.48
N SER A 324 -18.71 2.06 9.53
CA SER A 324 -19.44 2.02 10.81
C SER A 324 -19.11 3.15 11.77
N SER A 325 -17.91 3.73 11.66
CA SER A 325 -17.44 4.82 12.51
C SER A 325 -16.47 5.69 11.74
N ALA A 326 -16.75 6.99 11.64
CA ALA A 326 -15.83 8.00 11.12
C ALA A 326 -15.35 8.89 12.28
N ASN A 327 -14.08 9.24 12.28
CA ASN A 327 -13.44 10.06 13.30
C ASN A 327 -13.23 11.51 12.83
N GLY A 328 -13.06 11.74 11.51
CA GLY A 328 -12.64 13.04 10.98
C GLY A 328 -13.09 13.38 9.56
N ASN A 329 -12.29 14.21 8.88
CA ASN A 329 -12.56 14.65 7.50
C ASN A 329 -12.19 13.60 6.47
N ALA A 330 -11.17 12.79 6.75
CA ALA A 330 -10.84 11.57 6.06
C ALA A 330 -10.11 10.66 7.04
N ASP A 331 -10.49 9.40 7.12
CA ASP A 331 -9.88 8.42 8.00
C ASP A 331 -9.15 7.35 7.20
N LEU A 332 -8.04 6.83 7.74
CA LEU A 332 -7.44 5.63 7.20
C LEU A 332 -8.47 4.50 7.33
N TRP A 333 -8.90 3.96 6.20
CA TRP A 333 -9.93 2.93 6.16
C TRP A 333 -9.34 1.57 5.79
N LEU A 334 -9.57 0.59 6.66
CA LEU A 334 -9.14 -0.79 6.51
C LEU A 334 -10.34 -1.67 6.24
N ILE A 335 -10.28 -2.48 5.20
CA ILE A 335 -11.27 -3.52 4.94
C ILE A 335 -10.61 -4.87 4.73
N GLN A 336 -11.24 -5.93 5.23
CA GLN A 336 -10.90 -7.29 4.85
C GLN A 336 -12.01 -7.90 4.01
N ILE A 337 -11.63 -8.53 2.90
CA ILE A 337 -12.53 -9.21 1.99
C ILE A 337 -12.16 -10.69 1.85
N ASP A 338 -13.15 -11.54 1.56
CA ASP A 338 -12.90 -12.92 1.16
C ASP A 338 -12.52 -13.04 -0.34
N GLY A 339 -12.20 -14.25 -0.80
CA GLY A 339 -11.85 -14.51 -2.21
C GLY A 339 -12.97 -14.29 -3.23
N ASN A 340 -14.22 -14.11 -2.78
CA ASN A 340 -15.37 -13.75 -3.59
C ASN A 340 -15.68 -12.24 -3.54
N GLY A 341 -14.87 -11.46 -2.82
CA GLY A 341 -15.05 -10.02 -2.65
C GLY A 341 -16.13 -9.65 -1.64
N ASN A 342 -16.54 -10.56 -0.75
CA ASN A 342 -17.46 -10.20 0.33
C ASN A 342 -16.69 -9.47 1.45
N LEU A 343 -17.21 -8.33 1.90
CA LEU A 343 -16.69 -7.62 3.06
C LEU A 343 -16.87 -8.47 4.32
N LEU A 344 -15.77 -8.71 5.04
CA LEU A 344 -15.75 -9.49 6.28
C LEU A 344 -15.77 -8.58 7.51
N TRP A 345 -14.96 -7.53 7.49
CA TRP A 345 -14.92 -6.48 8.50
C TRP A 345 -14.29 -5.22 7.92
N GLU A 346 -14.56 -4.09 8.58
CA GLU A 346 -13.96 -2.80 8.28
C GLU A 346 -13.59 -2.06 9.57
N LYS A 347 -12.62 -1.13 9.48
CA LYS A 347 -12.17 -0.26 10.57
C LYS A 347 -11.69 1.08 10.03
N SER A 348 -12.15 2.16 10.63
CA SER A 348 -11.56 3.49 10.45
C SER A 348 -10.57 3.79 11.58
N LEU A 349 -9.38 4.25 11.23
CA LEU A 349 -8.34 4.69 12.15
C LEU A 349 -7.95 6.12 11.79
N GLY A 350 -7.81 6.99 12.78
CA GLY A 350 -7.46 8.38 12.53
C GLY A 350 -7.86 9.32 13.67
N GLY A 351 -7.80 10.61 13.39
CA GLY A 351 -8.29 11.66 14.27
C GLY A 351 -9.27 12.58 13.55
N THR A 352 -9.40 13.81 14.02
CA THR A 352 -10.42 14.73 13.49
C THR A 352 -10.07 15.36 12.14
N ALA A 353 -8.83 15.21 11.66
CA ALA A 353 -8.33 15.81 10.42
C ALA A 353 -8.33 14.80 9.24
N PHE A 354 -7.30 14.83 8.40
CA PHE A 354 -7.13 13.93 7.26
C PHE A 354 -6.06 12.89 7.59
N ASP A 355 -6.44 11.63 7.54
CA ASP A 355 -5.60 10.47 7.82
C ASP A 355 -5.71 9.49 6.66
N THR A 356 -4.59 8.91 6.24
CA THR A 356 -4.56 8.10 5.03
C THR A 356 -3.57 6.97 5.16
N GLY A 357 -3.96 5.77 4.75
CA GLY A 357 -3.05 4.65 4.55
C GLY A 357 -2.66 4.51 3.08
N ARG A 358 -1.37 4.38 2.82
CA ARG A 358 -0.79 4.33 1.46
C ARG A 358 -0.21 2.97 1.11
N ALA A 359 0.41 2.30 2.06
CA ALA A 359 1.02 0.99 1.85
C ALA A 359 0.73 0.02 2.98
N ILE A 360 0.67 -1.27 2.63
CA ILE A 360 0.53 -2.38 3.55
C ILE A 360 1.47 -3.51 3.16
N ALA A 361 2.15 -4.12 4.13
CA ALA A 361 2.96 -5.31 3.91
C ALA A 361 2.68 -6.37 4.97
N LYS A 362 2.55 -7.62 4.52
CA LYS A 362 2.36 -8.77 5.41
C LYS A 362 3.66 -9.08 6.14
N MET A 363 3.55 -9.32 7.44
CA MET A 363 4.65 -9.65 8.33
C MET A 363 4.82 -11.16 8.52
N GLN A 364 6.01 -11.59 8.94
CA GLN A 364 6.40 -12.99 9.17
C GLN A 364 5.54 -13.66 10.26
N ASN A 365 5.07 -12.89 11.25
CA ASN A 365 4.17 -13.36 12.31
C ASN A 365 2.70 -13.51 11.86
N GLY A 366 2.37 -13.13 10.61
CA GLY A 366 1.01 -13.12 10.06
C GLY A 366 0.21 -11.84 10.28
N GLY A 367 0.76 -10.85 11.00
CA GLY A 367 0.24 -9.48 11.07
C GLY A 367 0.62 -8.66 9.84
N PHE A 368 0.41 -7.34 9.93
CA PHE A 368 0.66 -6.40 8.84
C PHE A 368 1.25 -5.11 9.36
N VAL A 369 2.24 -4.58 8.64
CA VAL A 369 2.67 -3.19 8.78
C VAL A 369 1.92 -2.33 7.77
N ILE A 370 1.47 -1.17 8.20
CA ILE A 370 0.84 -0.15 7.37
C ILE A 370 1.60 1.15 7.55
N THR A 371 1.73 1.92 6.48
CA THR A 371 2.17 3.31 6.55
C THR A 371 1.31 4.21 5.68
N GLY A 372 1.30 5.48 6.04
CA GLY A 372 0.73 6.56 5.28
C GLY A 372 1.07 7.87 5.95
N ASN A 373 0.11 8.77 6.04
CA ASN A 373 0.32 10.06 6.68
C ASN A 373 -0.94 10.52 7.43
N SER A 374 -0.72 11.38 8.42
CA SER A 374 -1.77 11.92 9.27
C SER A 374 -1.59 13.43 9.40
N ARG A 375 -2.68 14.18 9.33
CA ARG A 375 -2.76 15.61 9.74
C ARG A 375 -3.42 15.79 11.11
N SER A 376 -3.77 14.69 11.77
CA SER A 376 -4.48 14.66 13.04
C SER A 376 -3.50 14.66 14.21
N ASN A 377 -3.96 15.07 15.38
CA ASN A 377 -3.17 15.08 16.62
C ASN A 377 -4.02 14.63 17.82
N ASP A 378 -5.02 13.79 17.56
CA ASP A 378 -6.02 13.34 18.50
C ASP A 378 -6.54 11.93 18.15
N ILE A 379 -7.36 11.38 19.05
CA ILE A 379 -8.00 10.06 18.95
C ILE A 379 -6.95 8.96 18.76
N ASP A 380 -6.77 8.46 17.52
CA ASP A 380 -5.78 7.43 17.25
C ASP A 380 -4.37 7.97 17.06
N VAL A 381 -4.23 9.25 16.73
CA VAL A 381 -2.95 9.85 16.38
C VAL A 381 -2.40 10.58 17.61
N GLY A 382 -1.26 10.08 18.12
CA GLY A 382 -0.71 10.55 19.39
C GLY A 382 -0.08 11.95 19.32
N GLN A 383 0.96 12.10 18.50
CA GLN A 383 1.67 13.38 18.33
C GLN A 383 2.04 13.60 16.87
N ASN A 384 1.38 14.55 16.23
CA ASN A 384 1.77 15.15 14.96
C ASN A 384 2.55 16.45 15.23
N LYS A 385 3.70 16.61 14.59
CA LYS A 385 4.66 17.68 14.87
C LYS A 385 4.56 18.86 13.90
N GLY A 386 3.73 18.76 12.87
CA GLY A 386 3.70 19.71 11.77
C GLY A 386 2.40 19.73 10.97
N GLN A 387 2.54 19.79 9.65
CA GLN A 387 1.39 19.83 8.74
C GLN A 387 0.83 18.43 8.47
N SER A 388 1.71 17.45 8.37
CA SER A 388 1.39 16.05 8.13
C SER A 388 2.61 15.22 8.54
N ASP A 389 2.43 14.21 9.38
CA ASP A 389 3.52 13.31 9.77
C ASP A 389 3.33 11.95 9.10
N VAL A 390 4.42 11.21 8.87
CA VAL A 390 4.34 9.79 8.51
C VAL A 390 3.65 9.07 9.66
N TRP A 391 2.57 8.35 9.37
CA TRP A 391 1.87 7.53 10.35
C TRP A 391 2.02 6.06 10.02
N SER A 392 2.72 5.33 10.90
CA SER A 392 3.03 3.91 10.73
C SER A 392 2.39 3.09 11.84
N MET A 393 1.96 1.88 11.53
CA MET A 393 1.33 0.99 12.50
C MET A 393 1.56 -0.49 12.18
N ILE A 394 1.42 -1.33 13.20
CA ILE A 394 1.36 -2.78 13.07
C ILE A 394 0.01 -3.25 13.58
N ILE A 395 -0.65 -4.09 12.79
CA ILE A 395 -1.97 -4.65 13.10
C ILE A 395 -1.97 -6.17 13.01
N THR A 396 -2.89 -6.80 13.74
CA THR A 396 -3.19 -8.22 13.57
C THR A 396 -4.02 -8.46 12.30
N ILE A 397 -4.18 -9.71 11.89
CA ILE A 397 -5.05 -10.10 10.77
C ILE A 397 -6.54 -9.73 10.96
N ASN A 398 -6.96 -9.44 12.19
CA ASN A 398 -8.31 -8.98 12.52
C ASN A 398 -8.39 -7.44 12.64
N GLY A 399 -7.32 -6.73 12.28
CA GLY A 399 -7.25 -5.27 12.32
C GLY A 399 -7.08 -4.69 13.74
N GLU A 400 -6.62 -5.48 14.71
CA GLU A 400 -6.31 -4.94 16.04
C GLU A 400 -4.94 -4.26 15.98
N VAL A 401 -4.87 -2.99 16.39
CA VAL A 401 -3.63 -2.21 16.41
C VAL A 401 -2.75 -2.68 17.56
N GLN A 402 -1.54 -3.13 17.23
CA GLN A 402 -0.52 -3.57 18.20
C GLN A 402 0.54 -2.50 18.46
N TRP A 403 0.80 -1.65 17.47
CA TRP A 403 1.71 -0.51 17.57
C TRP A 403 1.31 0.56 16.56
N LYS A 404 1.55 1.83 16.90
CA LYS A 404 1.40 2.97 16.00
C LYS A 404 2.33 4.11 16.43
N LEU A 405 2.89 4.83 15.48
CA LEU A 405 3.77 5.97 15.72
C LEU A 405 3.64 7.00 14.59
N ALA A 406 3.60 8.28 14.96
CA ALA A 406 3.71 9.40 14.04
C ALA A 406 5.13 9.97 14.10
N SER A 407 5.78 10.07 12.95
CA SER A 407 7.18 10.48 12.78
C SER A 407 7.26 11.58 11.73
N GLY A 408 7.89 12.71 12.06
CA GLY A 408 7.85 13.89 11.19
C GLY A 408 8.54 15.11 11.79
N GLY A 409 8.43 16.23 11.07
CA GLY A 409 8.93 17.56 11.42
C GLY A 409 7.83 18.61 11.39
N SER A 410 8.18 19.88 11.22
CA SER A 410 7.20 20.98 11.22
C SER A 410 6.43 21.14 9.90
N GLN A 411 6.89 20.55 8.80
CA GLN A 411 6.27 20.60 7.48
C GLN A 411 5.51 19.30 7.17
N ALA A 412 5.42 18.92 5.90
CA ALA A 412 4.69 17.75 5.48
C ALA A 412 5.64 16.57 5.20
N GLU A 413 5.36 15.45 5.83
CA GLU A 413 5.93 14.15 5.55
C GLU A 413 4.84 13.17 5.09
N PHE A 414 5.22 12.32 4.15
CA PHE A 414 4.34 11.34 3.52
C PHE A 414 5.02 9.97 3.56
N GLY A 415 4.34 8.95 4.09
CA GLY A 415 4.79 7.56 4.01
C GLY A 415 4.15 6.86 2.81
N GLU A 416 4.96 6.29 1.92
CA GLU A 416 4.49 5.74 0.63
C GLU A 416 4.76 4.25 0.49
N GLY A 417 5.78 3.72 1.17
CA GLY A 417 6.13 2.29 1.14
C GLY A 417 6.56 1.78 2.50
N CYS A 418 6.25 0.52 2.81
CA CYS A 418 6.72 -0.14 4.04
C CYS A 418 7.01 -1.63 3.85
N ILE A 419 7.96 -2.15 4.62
CA ILE A 419 8.29 -3.58 4.69
C ILE A 419 8.70 -3.97 6.12
N GLU A 420 8.48 -5.24 6.48
CA GLU A 420 9.23 -5.88 7.56
C GLU A 420 10.54 -6.44 7.01
N THR A 421 11.63 -6.25 7.73
CA THR A 421 12.96 -6.75 7.37
C THR A 421 13.25 -8.11 8.00
N SER A 422 14.25 -8.81 7.46
CA SER A 422 14.72 -10.10 7.97
C SER A 422 15.19 -10.06 9.43
N ASP A 423 15.64 -8.91 9.93
CA ASP A 423 16.00 -8.67 11.35
C ASP A 423 14.82 -8.24 12.24
N LYS A 424 13.57 -8.44 11.79
CA LYS A 424 12.32 -8.11 12.50
C LYS A 424 12.20 -6.61 12.84
N LYS A 425 12.64 -5.76 11.91
CA LYS A 425 12.51 -4.30 11.96
C LYS A 425 11.51 -3.87 10.90
N VAL A 426 11.09 -2.61 10.97
CA VAL A 426 10.21 -2.02 9.96
C VAL A 426 10.98 -0.92 9.24
N ILE A 427 10.95 -0.95 7.92
CA ILE A 427 11.40 0.16 7.07
C ILE A 427 10.18 0.82 6.46
N VAL A 428 10.15 2.14 6.55
CA VAL A 428 9.20 3.01 5.86
C VAL A 428 9.97 3.96 4.96
N VAL A 429 9.49 4.12 3.73
CA VAL A 429 9.99 5.11 2.78
C VAL A 429 8.89 6.08 2.39
N GLY A 430 9.30 7.26 1.99
CA GLY A 430 8.40 8.34 1.64
C GLY A 430 9.16 9.62 1.37
N ASN A 431 8.54 10.75 1.71
CA ASN A 431 9.07 12.07 1.37
C ASN A 431 8.99 13.03 2.56
N SER A 432 9.90 13.99 2.63
CA SER A 432 9.94 15.01 3.69
C SER A 432 10.20 16.41 3.15
N GLU A 433 9.45 17.37 3.65
CA GLU A 433 9.68 18.81 3.45
C GLU A 433 10.37 19.45 4.67
N SER A 434 10.49 18.72 5.79
CA SER A 434 11.07 19.21 7.04
C SER A 434 12.57 19.02 7.17
N SER A 435 13.20 19.74 8.10
CA SER A 435 14.60 19.56 8.53
C SER A 435 14.78 19.73 10.04
N ASP A 436 13.73 19.38 10.78
CA ASP A 436 13.63 19.52 12.24
C ASP A 436 12.94 18.29 12.87
N PHE A 437 12.95 18.25 14.22
CA PHE A 437 12.42 17.15 15.04
C PHE A 437 13.04 15.79 14.69
N ASP A 438 12.24 14.85 14.15
CA ASP A 438 12.72 13.53 13.78
C ASP A 438 13.51 13.55 12.46
N ILE A 439 13.35 14.61 11.67
CA ILE A 439 13.95 14.75 10.35
C ILE A 439 15.30 15.47 10.47
N PRO A 440 16.43 14.79 10.18
CA PRO A 440 17.76 15.33 10.48
C PRO A 440 18.17 16.47 9.55
N ALA A 441 17.74 16.43 8.28
CA ALA A 441 18.11 17.40 7.25
C ALA A 441 17.17 17.29 6.04
N ASN A 442 17.15 18.34 5.22
CA ASN A 442 16.57 18.36 3.88
C ASN A 442 17.45 19.27 3.02
N LYS A 443 17.81 18.80 1.83
CA LYS A 443 18.72 19.45 0.88
C LYS A 443 17.95 20.27 -0.17
N GLY A 444 16.72 19.88 -0.46
CA GLY A 444 15.85 20.51 -1.45
C GLY A 444 14.53 21.01 -0.86
N SER A 445 13.52 21.16 -1.72
CA SER A 445 12.14 21.44 -1.27
C SER A 445 11.46 20.20 -0.71
N LYS A 446 11.88 19.01 -1.15
CA LYS A 446 11.35 17.72 -0.71
C LYS A 446 12.40 16.65 -1.01
N ASP A 447 12.82 15.94 0.02
CA ASP A 447 13.79 14.86 -0.08
C ASP A 447 13.12 13.49 0.18
N VAL A 448 13.76 12.42 -0.30
CA VAL A 448 13.42 11.06 0.11
C VAL A 448 13.61 10.93 1.61
N LEU A 449 12.63 10.34 2.28
CA LEU A 449 12.63 10.00 3.70
C LEU A 449 12.67 8.49 3.87
N VAL A 450 13.57 8.03 4.74
CA VAL A 450 13.64 6.63 5.16
C VAL A 450 13.68 6.56 6.68
N ILE A 451 12.72 5.84 7.25
CA ILE A 451 12.61 5.63 8.70
C ILE A 451 12.74 4.14 8.97
N LYS A 452 13.66 3.78 9.86
CA LYS A 452 13.76 2.43 10.42
C LYS A 452 13.21 2.42 11.84
N TYR A 453 12.27 1.54 12.12
CA TYR A 453 11.74 1.28 13.47
C TYR A 453 12.28 -0.04 14.02
N LYS A 454 12.56 -0.07 15.32
CA LYS A 454 13.14 -1.23 16.00
C LYS A 454 12.40 -1.70 17.22
#